data_AF-A0A953UJ47-F1
#
_entry.id   AF-A0A953UJ47-F1
#
_cell.length_a   1.000
_cell.length_b   1.000
_cell.length_c   1.000
_cell.angle_alpha   90.00
_cell.angle_beta   90.00
_cell.angle_gamma   90.00
#
_symmetry.space_group_name_H-M   'P 1'
#
loop_
_entity.id
_entity.type
_entity.pdbx_description
1 polymer ?
#
loop_
_entity_poly.entity_id
_entity_poly.type
_entity_poly.pdbx_seq_one_letter_code
_entity_poly.pdbx_strand_id
1 'polypeptide(L)'
;MRFTLRMLRKSPVFALSAIVAAGLGIGATSAIFSMIDGVLLRPLPFPRSDRLVNVWENSQKRNIPRLVAAPGNYYDWRIQNQVLSAIGAYQQNTFNLATPDGEPERFVGAICDPGFFAALQVFPVMGRPFTQRAGGGAGGHHADAAGGGRPADSQLL
;
A
#
# COMPACT_ATOMS: atom_id res chain seq x y z
N MET A 1 -15.63 49.30 -2.71
CA MET A 1 -14.32 48.98 -3.32
C MET A 1 -13.28 50.10 -3.22
N ARG A 2 -13.58 51.37 -3.57
CA ARG A 2 -12.58 52.47 -3.56
C ARG A 2 -12.05 52.86 -2.16
N PHE A 3 -12.86 52.65 -1.12
CA PHE A 3 -12.51 52.99 0.27
C PHE A 3 -11.54 51.98 0.91
N THR A 4 -11.75 50.69 0.66
CA THR A 4 -10.93 49.57 1.16
C THR A 4 -9.49 49.65 0.63
N LEU A 5 -9.32 49.96 -0.67
CA LEU A 5 -8.02 50.16 -1.31
C LEU A 5 -7.24 51.37 -0.76
N ARG A 6 -7.94 52.45 -0.37
CA ARG A 6 -7.32 53.62 0.28
C ARG A 6 -6.90 53.32 1.72
N MET A 7 -7.65 52.48 2.41
CA MET A 7 -7.37 52.07 3.79
C MET A 7 -6.18 51.11 3.86
N LEU A 8 -6.07 50.14 2.94
CA LEU A 8 -4.90 49.26 2.82
C LEU A 8 -3.60 50.04 2.51
N ARG A 9 -3.68 51.10 1.70
CA ARG A 9 -2.52 51.97 1.40
C ARG A 9 -2.05 52.82 2.59
N LYS A 10 -2.90 53.06 3.59
CA LYS A 10 -2.55 53.84 4.79
C LYS A 10 -1.80 53.01 5.84
N SER A 11 -1.99 51.70 5.88
CA SER A 11 -1.35 50.78 6.83
C SER A 11 -0.83 49.50 6.14
N PRO A 12 0.19 49.62 5.26
CA PRO A 12 0.64 48.53 4.39
C PRO A 12 1.16 47.31 5.17
N VAL A 13 1.79 47.50 6.33
CA VAL A 13 2.34 46.39 7.14
C VAL A 13 1.24 45.48 7.69
N PHE A 14 0.15 46.07 8.20
CA PHE A 14 -1.00 45.32 8.72
C PHE A 14 -1.73 44.57 7.61
N ALA A 15 -1.88 45.20 6.44
CA ALA A 15 -2.48 44.56 5.29
C ALA A 15 -1.64 43.35 4.81
N LEU A 16 -0.31 43.50 4.78
CA LEU A 16 0.59 42.45 4.33
C LEU A 16 0.56 41.24 5.28
N SER A 17 0.59 41.47 6.59
CA SER A 17 0.52 40.38 7.58
C SER A 17 -0.82 39.63 7.52
N ALA A 18 -1.93 40.34 7.35
CA ALA A 18 -3.25 39.73 7.18
C ALA A 18 -3.33 38.88 5.90
N ILE A 19 -2.78 39.36 4.79
CA ILE A 19 -2.73 38.62 3.51
C ILE A 19 -1.87 37.36 3.64
N VAL A 20 -0.69 37.46 4.27
CA VAL A 20 0.21 36.32 4.49
C VAL A 20 -0.44 35.28 5.38
N ALA A 21 -1.06 35.69 6.49
CA ALA A 21 -1.76 34.78 7.40
C ALA A 21 -2.94 34.08 6.71
N ALA A 22 -3.76 34.83 5.97
CA ALA A 22 -4.87 34.26 5.20
C ALA A 22 -4.37 33.31 4.10
N GLY A 23 -3.32 33.69 3.37
CA GLY A 23 -2.71 32.87 2.33
C GLY A 23 -2.13 31.56 2.88
N LEU A 24 -1.46 31.60 4.02
CA LEU A 24 -0.96 30.41 4.71
C LEU A 24 -2.10 29.47 5.14
N GLY A 25 -3.18 29.99 5.71
CA GLY A 25 -4.32 29.17 6.12
C GLY A 25 -5.02 28.48 4.94
N ILE A 26 -5.24 29.23 3.85
CA ILE A 26 -5.85 28.71 2.63
C ILE A 26 -4.93 27.68 1.97
N GLY A 27 -3.64 28.00 1.86
CA GLY A 27 -2.62 27.13 1.26
C GLY A 27 -2.44 25.83 2.03
N ALA A 28 -2.33 25.88 3.36
CA ALA A 28 -2.20 24.70 4.20
C ALA A 28 -3.41 23.77 4.07
N THR A 29 -4.62 24.33 4.12
CA THR A 29 -5.86 23.55 3.97
C THR A 29 -5.93 22.92 2.56
N SER A 30 -5.63 23.70 1.52
CA SER A 30 -5.63 23.22 0.13
C SER A 30 -4.56 22.15 -0.13
N ALA A 31 -3.38 22.28 0.50
CA ALA A 31 -2.30 21.30 0.38
C ALA A 31 -2.68 19.96 1.04
N ILE A 32 -3.31 19.98 2.21
CA ILE A 32 -3.83 18.78 2.87
C ILE A 32 -4.89 18.11 1.99
N PHE A 33 -5.85 18.87 1.47
CA PHE A 33 -6.86 18.30 0.56
C PHE A 33 -6.27 17.78 -0.75
N SER A 34 -5.27 18.44 -1.32
CA SER A 34 -4.58 17.97 -2.53
C SER A 34 -3.79 16.68 -2.29
N MET A 35 -3.13 16.56 -1.13
CA MET A 35 -2.44 15.35 -0.70
C MET A 35 -3.44 14.20 -0.51
N ILE A 36 -4.55 14.46 0.18
CA ILE A 36 -5.64 13.49 0.36
C ILE A 36 -6.21 13.10 -0.99
N ASP A 37 -6.47 14.03 -1.90
CA ASP A 37 -7.03 13.71 -3.21
C ASP A 37 -6.08 12.82 -4.03
N GLY A 38 -4.79 13.16 -4.04
CA GLY A 38 -3.76 12.38 -4.72
C GLY A 38 -3.49 10.99 -4.13
N VAL A 39 -3.70 10.81 -2.81
CA VAL A 39 -3.35 9.57 -2.09
C VAL A 39 -4.58 8.68 -1.80
N LEU A 40 -5.72 9.28 -1.49
CA LEU A 40 -6.96 8.59 -1.07
C LEU A 40 -8.05 8.59 -2.15
N LEU A 41 -8.10 9.58 -3.05
CA LEU A 41 -9.22 9.76 -3.99
C LEU A 41 -8.89 9.49 -5.45
N ARG A 42 -7.69 9.02 -5.80
CA ARG A 42 -7.53 8.30 -7.06
C ARG A 42 -8.32 6.99 -6.93
N PRO A 43 -9.53 6.87 -7.53
CA PRO A 43 -10.21 5.59 -7.52
C PRO A 43 -9.22 4.59 -8.13
N LEU A 44 -8.99 3.48 -7.42
CA LEU A 44 -8.12 2.43 -7.92
C LEU A 44 -8.53 2.18 -9.38
N PRO A 45 -7.62 2.28 -10.37
CA PRO A 45 -7.95 2.25 -11.79
C PRO A 45 -8.27 0.82 -12.24
N PHE A 46 -9.19 0.17 -11.52
CA PHE A 46 -9.65 -1.18 -11.72
C PHE A 46 -11.15 -1.16 -11.98
N PRO A 47 -11.64 -2.00 -12.92
CA PRO A 47 -13.06 -2.20 -13.09
C PRO A 47 -13.72 -2.59 -11.76
N ARG A 48 -14.81 -1.92 -11.39
CA ARG A 48 -15.58 -2.19 -10.15
C ARG A 48 -14.76 -2.06 -8.86
N SER A 49 -13.94 -1.01 -8.77
CA SER A 49 -13.12 -0.70 -7.59
C SER A 49 -13.94 -0.57 -6.29
N ASP A 50 -15.22 -0.21 -6.37
CA ASP A 50 -16.18 -0.15 -5.26
C ASP A 50 -16.47 -1.50 -4.60
N ARG A 51 -16.16 -2.61 -5.29
CA ARG A 51 -16.41 -3.98 -4.82
C ARG A 51 -15.14 -4.72 -4.39
N LEU A 52 -13.99 -4.06 -4.46
CA LEU A 52 -12.72 -4.64 -4.02
C LEU A 52 -12.59 -4.49 -2.51
N VAL A 53 -12.27 -5.61 -1.84
CA VAL A 53 -12.05 -5.65 -0.39
C VAL A 53 -10.75 -6.37 -0.07
N ASN A 54 -10.04 -5.89 0.94
CA ASN A 54 -8.87 -6.59 1.49
C ASN A 54 -9.32 -7.46 2.67
N VAL A 55 -9.01 -8.75 2.59
CA VAL A 55 -9.32 -9.72 3.65
C VAL A 55 -8.10 -9.87 4.54
N TRP A 56 -8.29 -9.70 5.85
CA TRP A 56 -7.25 -9.82 6.87
C TRP A 56 -7.65 -10.87 7.91
N GLU A 57 -6.66 -11.56 8.47
CA GLU A 57 -6.87 -12.30 9.70
C GLU A 57 -6.96 -11.37 10.91
N ASN A 58 -7.66 -11.81 11.95
CA ASN A 58 -7.70 -11.13 13.23
C ASN A 58 -7.11 -12.03 14.32
N SER A 59 -6.07 -11.56 14.99
CA SER A 59 -5.49 -12.23 16.14
C SER A 59 -5.89 -11.50 17.42
N GLN A 60 -7.02 -11.90 18.02
CA GLN A 60 -7.49 -11.33 19.28
C GLN A 60 -6.48 -11.51 20.41
N LYS A 61 -5.81 -12.67 20.49
CA LYS A 61 -4.79 -12.96 21.51
C LYS A 61 -3.57 -12.03 21.44
N ARG A 62 -3.22 -11.56 20.25
CA ARG A 62 -2.10 -10.63 20.03
C ARG A 62 -2.55 -9.17 19.93
N ASN A 63 -3.86 -8.91 20.04
CA ASN A 63 -4.48 -7.61 19.80
C ASN A 63 -4.13 -6.99 18.43
N ILE A 64 -4.10 -7.82 17.38
CA ILE A 64 -3.78 -7.40 16.00
C ILE A 64 -5.03 -7.62 15.13
N PRO A 65 -5.80 -6.56 14.81
CA PRO A 65 -7.05 -6.68 14.07
C PRO A 65 -6.86 -6.89 12.56
N ARG A 66 -5.67 -6.59 12.02
CA ARG A 66 -5.33 -6.78 10.61
C ARG A 66 -3.99 -7.50 10.49
N LEU A 67 -4.06 -8.82 10.46
CA LEU A 67 -2.92 -9.70 10.28
C LEU A 67 -2.94 -10.25 8.86
N VAL A 68 -1.76 -10.31 8.23
CA VAL A 68 -1.60 -11.00 6.94
C VAL A 68 -2.02 -12.45 7.11
N ALA A 69 -2.87 -12.94 6.19
CA ALA A 69 -3.37 -14.29 6.28
C ALA A 69 -2.25 -15.32 6.14
N ALA A 70 -2.30 -16.35 6.99
CA ALA A 70 -1.44 -17.50 6.82
C ALA A 70 -1.78 -18.18 5.47
N PRO A 71 -0.79 -18.67 4.71
CA PRO A 71 -1.03 -19.27 3.40
C PRO A 71 -2.10 -20.39 3.43
N GLY A 72 -2.11 -21.22 4.47
CA GLY A 72 -3.12 -22.27 4.65
C GLY A 72 -4.55 -21.73 4.78
N ASN A 73 -4.74 -20.71 5.62
CA ASN A 73 -6.04 -20.07 5.80
C ASN A 73 -6.52 -19.39 4.51
N TYR A 74 -5.61 -18.78 3.74
CA TYR A 74 -5.94 -18.26 2.42
C TYR A 74 -6.49 -19.35 1.48
N TYR A 75 -5.88 -20.54 1.46
CA TYR A 75 -6.39 -21.66 0.65
C TYR A 75 -7.77 -22.11 1.12
N ASP A 76 -7.99 -22.21 2.42
CA ASP A 76 -9.30 -22.57 2.99
C ASP A 76 -10.36 -21.55 2.63
N TRP A 77 -10.07 -20.26 2.77
CA TRP A 77 -10.97 -19.18 2.35
C TRP A 77 -11.27 -19.24 0.87
N ARG A 78 -10.28 -19.54 0.03
CA ARG A 78 -10.48 -19.65 -1.41
C ARG A 78 -11.41 -20.80 -1.79
N ILE A 79 -11.28 -21.95 -1.13
CA ILE A 79 -12.11 -23.13 -1.39
C ILE A 79 -13.53 -22.94 -0.84
N GLN A 80 -13.66 -22.32 0.34
CA GLN A 80 -14.93 -22.17 1.04
C GLN A 80 -15.67 -20.86 0.70
N ASN A 81 -15.07 -20.01 -0.13
CA ASN A 81 -15.66 -18.72 -0.50
C ASN A 81 -16.94 -18.88 -1.34
N GLN A 82 -18.02 -18.26 -0.87
CA GLN A 82 -19.31 -18.18 -1.57
C GLN A 82 -19.77 -16.74 -1.85
N VAL A 83 -19.08 -15.74 -1.30
CA VAL A 83 -19.53 -14.34 -1.30
C VAL A 83 -18.73 -13.46 -2.25
N LEU A 84 -17.44 -13.75 -2.46
CA LEU A 84 -16.57 -13.03 -3.38
C LEU A 84 -16.61 -13.69 -4.76
N SER A 85 -16.64 -12.89 -5.82
CA SER A 85 -16.58 -13.41 -7.19
C SER A 85 -15.22 -14.04 -7.53
N ALA A 86 -14.15 -13.54 -6.91
CA ALA A 86 -12.80 -14.07 -7.01
C ALA A 86 -12.00 -13.64 -5.78
N ILE A 87 -11.00 -14.44 -5.41
CA ILE A 87 -10.07 -14.14 -4.31
C ILE A 87 -8.65 -14.42 -4.78
N GLY A 88 -7.75 -13.48 -4.48
CA GLY A 88 -6.34 -13.54 -4.85
C GLY A 88 -5.46 -13.13 -3.70
N ALA A 89 -4.26 -13.68 -3.64
CA ALA A 89 -3.22 -13.29 -2.71
C ALA A 89 -2.20 -12.40 -3.42
N TYR A 90 -1.75 -11.35 -2.73
CA TYR A 90 -0.63 -10.54 -3.17
C TYR A 90 0.22 -10.11 -1.99
N GLN A 91 1.51 -9.91 -2.24
CA GLN A 91 2.45 -9.32 -1.30
C GLN A 91 3.35 -8.36 -2.05
N GLN A 92 3.38 -7.10 -1.60
CA GLN A 92 4.29 -6.10 -2.16
C GLN A 92 5.73 -6.45 -1.78
N ASN A 93 6.63 -6.34 -2.74
CA ASN A 93 8.04 -6.53 -2.52
C ASN A 93 8.85 -5.57 -3.39
N THR A 94 10.11 -5.33 -3.02
CA THR A 94 11.03 -4.61 -3.88
C THR A 94 11.97 -5.59 -4.57
N PHE A 95 12.11 -5.43 -5.88
CA PHE A 95 12.96 -6.24 -6.73
C PHE A 95 14.08 -5.37 -7.30
N ASN A 96 15.28 -5.92 -7.39
CA ASN A 96 16.35 -5.33 -8.20
C ASN A 96 16.41 -6.12 -9.50
N LEU A 97 16.11 -5.48 -10.62
CA LEU A 97 16.08 -6.09 -11.95
C LEU A 97 17.24 -5.53 -12.76
N ALA A 98 18.02 -6.40 -13.39
CA ALA A 98 19.08 -6.01 -14.30
C ALA A 98 18.88 -6.73 -15.63
N THR A 99 19.10 -6.04 -16.74
CA THR A 99 19.35 -6.70 -18.03
C THR A 99 20.80 -7.21 -18.07
N PRO A 100 21.11 -8.23 -18.89
CA PRO A 100 22.46 -8.80 -18.96
C PRO A 100 23.58 -7.75 -19.12
N ASP A 101 23.30 -6.67 -19.84
CA ASP A 101 24.25 -5.59 -20.13
C ASP A 101 23.87 -4.24 -19.47
N GLY A 102 22.94 -4.22 -18.51
CA GLY A 102 22.41 -2.99 -17.91
C GLY A 102 22.62 -2.88 -16.40
N GLU A 103 22.59 -1.64 -15.92
CA GLU A 103 22.65 -1.36 -14.49
C GLU A 103 21.39 -1.88 -13.75
N PRO A 104 21.55 -2.46 -12.54
CA PRO A 104 20.40 -2.90 -11.75
C PRO A 104 19.50 -1.73 -11.39
N GLU A 105 18.22 -1.85 -11.73
CA GLU A 105 17.19 -0.90 -11.37
C GLU A 105 16.26 -1.49 -10.30
N ARG A 106 15.95 -0.66 -9.31
CA ARG A 106 15.12 -1.05 -8.18
C ARG A 106 13.65 -0.75 -8.48
N PHE A 107 12.84 -1.80 -8.57
CA PHE A 107 11.40 -1.73 -8.84
C PHE A 107 10.57 -2.18 -7.64
N VAL A 108 9.53 -1.41 -7.31
CA VAL A 108 8.48 -1.88 -6.39
C VAL A 108 7.47 -2.69 -7.19
N GLY A 109 7.29 -3.96 -6.82
CA GLY A 109 6.35 -4.86 -7.46
C GLY A 109 5.52 -5.63 -6.44
N ALA A 110 4.81 -6.66 -6.91
CA ALA A 110 4.10 -7.58 -6.04
C ALA A 110 4.26 -9.02 -6.52
N ILE A 111 4.45 -9.94 -5.58
CA ILE A 111 4.26 -11.37 -5.82
C ILE A 111 2.77 -11.62 -5.65
N CYS A 112 2.13 -12.21 -6.65
CA CYS A 112 0.69 -12.47 -6.62
C CYS A 112 0.35 -13.80 -7.28
N ASP A 113 -0.78 -14.36 -6.90
CA ASP A 113 -1.33 -15.56 -7.51
C ASP A 113 -2.26 -15.23 -8.68
N PRO A 114 -2.67 -16.22 -9.50
CA PRO A 114 -3.62 -16.00 -10.59
C PRO A 114 -4.96 -15.39 -10.14
N GLY A 115 -5.41 -15.69 -8.92
CA GLY A 115 -6.63 -15.14 -8.35
C GLY A 115 -6.62 -13.61 -8.23
N PHE A 116 -5.43 -13.00 -8.09
CA PHE A 116 -5.27 -11.55 -8.01
C PHE A 116 -5.74 -10.84 -9.29
N PHE A 117 -5.32 -11.33 -10.45
CA PHE A 117 -5.72 -10.77 -11.75
C PHE A 117 -7.23 -10.95 -11.99
N ALA A 118 -7.78 -12.10 -11.59
CA ALA A 118 -9.22 -12.35 -11.67
C ALA A 118 -10.04 -11.42 -10.77
N ALA A 119 -9.55 -11.16 -9.55
CA ALA A 119 -10.19 -10.24 -8.60
C ALA A 119 -10.16 -8.79 -9.08
N LEU A 120 -9.03 -8.32 -9.62
CA LEU A 120 -8.90 -6.96 -10.16
C LEU A 120 -9.51 -6.77 -11.54
N GLN A 121 -9.86 -7.87 -12.23
CA GLN A 121 -10.28 -7.88 -13.64
C GLN A 121 -9.28 -7.19 -14.58
N VAL A 122 -7.99 -7.34 -14.29
CA VAL A 122 -6.91 -6.79 -15.11
C VAL A 122 -6.21 -7.92 -15.85
N PHE A 123 -5.88 -7.67 -17.11
CA PHE A 123 -5.12 -8.59 -17.95
C PHE A 123 -3.74 -8.00 -18.24
N PRO A 124 -2.68 -8.82 -18.29
CA PRO A 124 -1.37 -8.34 -18.70
C PRO A 124 -1.43 -7.82 -20.15
N VAL A 125 -0.87 -6.63 -20.39
CA VAL A 125 -0.83 -6.01 -21.72
C VAL A 125 0.01 -6.84 -22.70
N MET A 126 1.02 -7.55 -22.17
CA MET A 126 1.85 -8.48 -22.92
C MET A 126 1.99 -9.80 -22.17
N GLY A 127 1.92 -10.90 -22.92
CA GLY A 127 2.00 -12.26 -22.39
C GLY A 127 0.65 -12.85 -22.00
N ARG A 128 0.69 -14.01 -21.33
CA ARG A 128 -0.50 -14.72 -20.86
C ARG A 128 -0.59 -14.65 -19.33
N PRO A 129 -1.78 -14.59 -18.74
CA PRO A 129 -1.91 -14.68 -17.29
C PRO A 129 -1.36 -16.03 -16.82
N PHE A 130 -0.75 -16.04 -15.64
CA PHE A 130 -0.29 -17.26 -15.00
C PHE A 130 -1.53 -18.14 -14.73
N THR A 131 -1.53 -19.38 -15.20
CA THR A 131 -2.59 -20.34 -14.89
C THR A 131 -2.27 -21.03 -13.55
N GLN A 132 -3.28 -21.50 -12.84
CA GLN A 132 -3.15 -22.12 -11.51
C GLN A 132 -2.11 -23.26 -11.45
N ARG A 133 -1.81 -23.90 -12.57
CA ARG A 133 -0.78 -24.95 -12.70
C ARG A 133 0.66 -24.44 -12.59
N ALA A 134 0.90 -23.15 -12.79
CA ALA A 134 2.23 -22.53 -12.78
C ALA A 134 2.68 -22.02 -11.39
N GLY A 135 1.78 -21.98 -10.39
CA GLY A 135 2.03 -21.39 -9.07
C GLY A 135 2.58 -22.34 -8.00
N GLY A 136 3.16 -23.48 -8.40
CA GLY A 136 3.61 -24.53 -7.48
C GLY A 136 5.06 -24.45 -7.01
N GLY A 137 5.73 -23.29 -7.11
CA GLY A 137 7.16 -23.19 -6.84
C GLY A 137 7.56 -21.95 -6.03
N ALA A 138 8.31 -22.20 -4.95
CA ALA A 138 9.06 -21.23 -4.13
C ALA A 138 8.28 -20.49 -3.01
N GLY A 139 7.68 -21.27 -2.11
CA GLY A 139 7.47 -20.88 -0.70
C GLY A 139 8.60 -21.40 0.21
N GLY A 140 9.86 -21.31 -0.21
CA GLY A 140 11.00 -21.90 0.51
C GLY A 140 12.03 -20.86 0.94
N HIS A 141 12.29 -20.80 2.26
CA HIS A 141 13.42 -20.15 2.93
C HIS A 141 13.43 -18.62 3.05
N HIS A 142 12.61 -18.09 3.95
CA HIS A 142 13.00 -16.95 4.80
C HIS A 142 12.56 -17.23 6.25
N ALA A 143 13.11 -18.30 6.82
CA ALA A 143 13.05 -18.57 8.25
C ALA A 143 14.47 -18.91 8.72
N ASP A 144 15.38 -17.95 8.61
CA ASP A 144 16.61 -17.97 9.41
C ASP A 144 17.17 -16.56 9.57
N ALA A 145 17.22 -16.10 10.83
CA ALA A 145 17.89 -14.91 11.39
C ALA A 145 17.05 -14.25 12.51
N ALA A 146 16.44 -15.06 13.38
CA ALA A 146 15.94 -14.62 14.69
C ALA A 146 16.25 -15.71 15.72
N GLY A 147 17.54 -15.96 15.94
CA GLY A 147 18.01 -17.03 16.82
C GLY A 147 19.46 -16.83 17.24
N GLY A 148 19.84 -15.60 17.60
CA GLY A 148 21.12 -15.33 18.26
C GLY A 148 21.09 -15.86 19.69
N GLY A 149 21.39 -17.14 19.86
CA GLY A 149 21.61 -17.77 21.16
C GLY A 149 22.77 -17.07 21.88
N ARG A 150 22.47 -16.43 23.01
CA ARG A 150 23.50 -16.07 24.00
C ARG A 150 23.97 -17.37 24.65
N PRO A 151 25.29 -17.65 24.69
CA PRO A 151 25.80 -18.78 25.47
C PRO A 151 25.48 -18.53 26.95
N ALA A 152 24.88 -19.54 27.58
CA ALA A 152 24.66 -19.57 29.01
C ALA A 152 26.02 -19.79 29.69
N ASP A 153 26.48 -18.78 30.42
CA ASP A 153 27.58 -18.92 31.37
C ASP A 153 27.14 -19.90 32.47
N SER A 154 27.75 -21.08 32.43
CA SER A 154 27.82 -22.03 33.53
C SER A 154 28.77 -21.48 34.61
N GLN A 155 28.22 -20.86 35.64
CA GLN A 155 28.79 -20.87 36.99
C GLN A 155 27.67 -20.91 38.03
N LEU A 156 27.37 -22.12 38.50
CA LEU A 156 27.19 -22.43 39.93
C LEU A 156 27.20 -23.95 40.11
N LEU A 157 28.16 -24.37 40.93
CA LEU A 157 28.57 -25.72 41.36
C LEU A 157 29.54 -26.46 40.43
#